data_AF-A0A6L8KFK0-F1
#
_entry.id   AF-A0A6L8KFK0-F1
#
_cell.length_a   1.000
_cell.length_b   1.000
_cell.length_c   1.000
_cell.angle_alpha   90.00
_cell.angle_beta   90.00
_cell.angle_gamma   90.00
#
_symmetry.space_group_name_H-M   'P 1'
#
loop_
_entity.id
_entity.type
_entity.pdbx_description
1 polymer ?
#
loop_
_entity_poly.entity_id
_entity_poly.type
_entity_poly.pdbx_seq_one_letter_code
_entity_poly.pdbx_strand_id
1 'polypeptide(L)'
;MDIPAYRERLVKPRVKFEFWHHKTISLFIPGFAEHQHWLNEACARNGIDSKNAAILLSEEEVGANKFHGKGPVLIANIPSYLDPYFAELVSAEPEIINIGSLDLRSRESLLVWNVTDSDGRIHSVAVPAGILPDLLTPTVNRDGKGMSFARFVFRCGEGAFLGAFWFDDDDVLGAQAASMCSQSYLDYSEEEQAAADARTIKAGSPTPWVGTPWTDDDGSIFTQLPVFSK
;
A
#
# COMPACT_ATOMS: atom_id res chain seq x y z
N MET A 1 -31.05 -0.32 17.61
CA MET A 1 -29.77 0.24 17.14
C MET A 1 -29.76 0.01 15.66
N ASP A 2 -30.03 1.06 14.89
CA ASP A 2 -30.07 0.97 13.44
C ASP A 2 -28.64 0.82 12.91
N ILE A 3 -28.35 -0.34 12.34
CA ILE A 3 -27.15 -0.56 11.55
C ILE A 3 -27.28 0.39 10.36
N PRO A 4 -26.34 1.32 10.12
CA PRO A 4 -26.44 2.20 8.97
C PRO A 4 -26.48 1.32 7.73
N ALA A 5 -27.57 1.43 6.97
CA ALA A 5 -27.72 0.80 5.67
C ALA A 5 -26.44 1.02 4.86
N TYR A 6 -25.97 -0.05 4.23
CA TYR A 6 -24.89 -0.05 3.25
C TYR A 6 -25.11 1.10 2.26
N ARG A 7 -24.54 2.27 2.54
CA ARG A 7 -24.58 3.40 1.61
C ARG A 7 -23.70 2.97 0.46
N GLU A 8 -24.27 2.89 -0.73
CA GLU A 8 -23.49 2.85 -1.97
C GLU A 8 -22.43 3.94 -1.84
N ARG A 9 -21.16 3.55 -1.62
CA ARG A 9 -20.06 4.50 -1.65
C ARG A 9 -20.01 5.01 -3.08
N LEU A 10 -20.20 6.32 -3.23
CA LEU A 10 -19.96 6.99 -4.51
C LEU A 10 -18.54 6.61 -4.93
N VAL A 11 -18.41 6.02 -6.12
CA VAL A 11 -17.10 5.66 -6.70
C VAL A 11 -16.24 6.90 -6.70
N LYS A 12 -15.16 6.88 -5.91
CA LYS A 12 -14.29 8.04 -5.75
C LYS A 12 -13.60 8.33 -7.08
N PRO A 13 -13.41 9.60 -7.45
CA PRO A 13 -12.69 9.91 -8.68
C PRO A 13 -11.30 9.29 -8.59
N ARG A 14 -10.83 8.64 -9.66
CA ARG A 14 -9.42 8.25 -9.80
C ARG A 14 -8.74 9.35 -10.62
N VAL A 15 -7.61 9.89 -10.16
CA VAL A 15 -6.81 10.80 -11.00
C VAL A 15 -6.03 9.91 -11.97
N LYS A 16 -6.37 10.03 -13.26
CA LYS A 16 -5.71 9.49 -14.45
C LYS A 16 -4.50 8.57 -14.16
N PHE A 17 -4.68 7.28 -14.38
CA PHE A 17 -3.59 6.30 -14.40
C PHE A 17 -3.01 6.20 -15.80
N GLU A 18 -1.71 6.41 -15.93
CA GLU A 18 -0.99 6.31 -17.19
C GLU A 18 0.07 5.22 -17.11
N PHE A 19 0.06 4.32 -18.09
CA PHE A 19 1.12 3.32 -18.25
C PHE A 19 2.35 3.96 -18.88
N TRP A 20 3.51 3.67 -18.32
CA TRP A 20 4.80 4.12 -18.81
C TRP A 20 5.79 2.97 -18.80
N HIS A 21 6.63 2.92 -19.83
CA HIS A 21 7.74 1.99 -19.86
C HIS A 21 8.80 2.44 -18.84
N HIS A 22 9.50 1.52 -18.15
CA HIS A 22 10.43 1.91 -17.08
C HIS A 22 11.50 2.92 -17.52
N LYS A 23 11.98 2.78 -18.76
CA LYS A 23 12.97 3.67 -19.41
C LYS A 23 12.53 5.14 -19.51
N THR A 24 11.22 5.41 -19.46
CA THR A 24 10.69 6.77 -19.54
C THR A 24 10.38 7.37 -18.16
N ILE A 25 10.41 6.59 -17.08
CA ILE A 25 10.06 7.07 -15.73
C ILE A 25 10.98 8.22 -15.29
N SER A 26 12.27 8.15 -15.61
CA SER A 26 13.24 9.19 -15.23
C SER A 26 12.97 10.54 -15.89
N LEU A 27 12.14 10.60 -16.94
CA LEU A 27 11.69 11.86 -17.54
C LEU A 27 10.68 12.60 -16.63
N PHE A 28 9.99 11.86 -15.75
CA PHE A 28 8.91 12.36 -14.90
C PHE A 28 9.28 12.39 -13.43
N ILE A 29 10.12 11.47 -12.99
CA ILE A 29 10.75 11.48 -11.66
C ILE A 29 12.24 11.70 -11.88
N PRO A 30 12.72 12.96 -11.80
CA PRO A 30 14.15 13.25 -11.73
C PRO A 30 14.80 12.41 -10.64
N GLY A 31 16.01 11.90 -10.87
CA GLY A 31 16.71 11.13 -9.85
C GLY A 31 16.15 9.71 -9.62
N PHE A 32 15.25 9.20 -10.48
CA PHE A 32 14.59 7.90 -10.27
C PHE A 32 15.58 6.76 -10.01
N ALA A 33 16.69 6.71 -10.74
CA ALA A 33 17.70 5.67 -10.56
C ALA A 33 18.39 5.77 -9.18
N GLU A 34 18.67 6.99 -8.74
CA GLU A 34 19.25 7.30 -7.43
C GLU A 34 18.29 6.95 -6.29
N HIS A 35 17.00 7.23 -6.44
CA HIS A 35 15.98 6.82 -5.47
C HIS A 35 15.86 5.29 -5.37
N GLN A 36 15.87 4.58 -6.49
CA GLN A 36 15.85 3.12 -6.52
C GLN A 36 17.14 2.52 -5.93
N HIS A 37 18.29 3.13 -6.22
CA HIS A 37 19.57 2.71 -5.63
C HIS A 37 19.55 2.87 -4.10
N TRP A 38 19.10 4.01 -3.59
CA TRP A 38 18.96 4.24 -2.16
C TRP A 38 17.99 3.24 -1.51
N LEU A 39 16.86 2.95 -2.15
CA LEU A 39 15.91 1.94 -1.65
C LEU A 39 16.59 0.56 -1.55
N ASN A 40 17.37 0.17 -2.56
CA ASN A 40 18.13 -1.08 -2.52
C ASN A 40 19.10 -1.12 -1.33
N GLU A 41 19.83 -0.03 -1.05
CA GLU A 41 20.74 0.06 0.11
C GLU A 41 19.98 0.02 1.45
N ALA A 42 18.83 0.68 1.54
CA ALA A 42 17.96 0.64 2.71
C ALA A 42 17.42 -0.79 2.96
N CYS A 43 16.96 -1.46 1.92
CA CYS A 43 16.45 -2.83 2.01
C CYS A 43 17.57 -3.82 2.39
N ALA A 44 18.76 -3.70 1.79
CA ALA A 44 19.90 -4.55 2.10
C ALA A 44 20.32 -4.47 3.58
N ARG A 45 20.27 -3.27 4.18
CA ARG A 45 20.55 -3.08 5.62
C ARG A 45 19.52 -3.76 6.54
N ASN A 46 18.32 -4.02 6.04
CA ASN A 46 17.22 -4.62 6.81
C ASN A 46 16.94 -6.09 6.41
N GLY A 47 17.73 -6.66 5.49
CA GLY A 47 17.53 -8.03 5.00
C GLY A 47 16.25 -8.22 4.17
N ILE A 48 15.79 -7.16 3.50
CA ILE A 48 14.54 -7.12 2.73
C ILE A 48 14.86 -7.15 1.23
N ASP A 49 14.02 -7.81 0.42
CA ASP A 49 14.12 -7.71 -1.05
C ASP A 49 13.50 -6.38 -1.51
N SER A 50 14.32 -5.52 -2.13
CA SER A 50 13.87 -4.22 -2.62
C SER A 50 12.85 -4.31 -3.77
N LYS A 51 12.70 -5.49 -4.38
CA LYS A 51 11.65 -5.75 -5.38
C LYS A 51 10.24 -5.80 -4.78
N ASN A 52 10.14 -5.95 -3.47
CA ASN A 52 8.87 -5.98 -2.73
C ASN A 52 8.85 -4.89 -1.65
N ALA A 53 9.39 -3.71 -1.96
CA ALA A 53 9.47 -2.59 -1.04
C ALA A 53 8.96 -1.31 -1.70
N ALA A 54 8.73 -0.28 -0.89
CA ALA A 54 8.30 1.02 -1.35
C ALA A 54 9.19 2.14 -0.78
N ILE A 55 9.26 3.26 -1.50
CA ILE A 55 9.95 4.47 -1.07
C ILE A 55 9.01 5.67 -1.14
N LEU A 56 8.88 6.37 -0.02
CA LEU A 56 8.21 7.66 0.07
C LEU A 56 9.21 8.77 -0.22
N LEU A 57 8.94 9.55 -1.26
CA LEU A 57 9.72 10.71 -1.65
C LEU A 57 8.98 11.99 -1.24
N SER A 58 9.68 12.87 -0.53
CA SER A 58 9.18 14.21 -0.23
C SER A 58 8.99 15.05 -1.50
N GLU A 59 8.23 16.15 -1.41
CA GLU A 59 8.02 17.04 -2.56
C GLU A 59 9.34 17.61 -3.14
N GLU A 60 10.33 17.86 -2.28
CA GLU A 60 11.63 18.42 -2.67
C GLU A 60 12.42 17.43 -3.54
N GLU A 61 12.34 16.14 -3.21
CA GLU A 61 13.02 15.06 -3.93
C GLU A 61 12.40 14.79 -5.31
N VAL A 62 11.09 14.99 -5.48
CA VAL A 62 10.37 14.73 -6.75
C VAL A 62 10.66 15.79 -7.83
N GLY A 63 11.12 16.99 -7.44
CA GLY A 63 11.52 18.03 -8.39
C GLY A 63 10.39 18.69 -9.17
N ALA A 64 10.74 19.36 -10.28
CA ALA A 64 9.85 20.28 -11.00
C ALA A 64 8.81 19.61 -11.92
N ASN A 65 9.02 18.35 -12.33
CA ASN A 65 8.11 17.63 -13.23
C ASN A 65 6.96 16.97 -12.46
N LYS A 66 6.01 17.81 -12.06
CA LYS A 66 4.85 17.49 -11.25
C LYS A 66 3.72 16.92 -12.10
N PHE A 67 3.94 15.72 -12.66
CA PHE A 67 3.08 15.10 -13.68
C PHE A 67 1.59 15.01 -13.29
N HIS A 68 1.26 15.06 -11.99
CA HIS A 68 -0.11 15.15 -11.48
C HIS A 68 -0.29 16.15 -10.30
N GLY A 69 0.51 17.22 -10.26
CA GLY A 69 0.43 18.26 -9.21
C GLY A 69 1.59 18.23 -8.19
N LYS A 70 1.60 19.20 -7.26
CA LYS A 70 2.62 19.36 -6.20
C LYS A 70 2.51 18.29 -5.11
N GLY A 71 3.57 18.10 -4.31
CA GLY A 71 3.60 17.25 -3.11
C GLY A 71 4.51 16.01 -3.18
N PRO A 72 4.37 15.07 -2.24
CA PRO A 72 5.11 13.81 -2.15
C PRO A 72 4.60 12.70 -3.09
N VAL A 73 5.43 11.68 -3.30
CA VAL A 73 5.14 10.50 -4.15
C VAL A 73 5.57 9.23 -3.45
N LEU A 74 4.74 8.18 -3.50
CA LEU A 74 5.12 6.84 -3.12
C LEU A 74 5.50 6.03 -4.37
N ILE A 75 6.73 5.53 -4.44
CA ILE A 75 7.13 4.55 -5.46
C ILE A 75 7.03 3.16 -4.83
N ALA A 76 6.12 2.33 -5.34
CA ALA A 76 5.87 0.98 -4.84
C ALA A 76 6.36 -0.07 -5.85
N ASN A 77 7.33 -0.90 -5.47
CA ASN A 77 7.77 -2.03 -6.27
C ASN A 77 6.84 -3.22 -6.00
N ILE A 78 6.00 -3.52 -6.98
CA ILE A 78 5.04 -4.62 -6.98
C ILE A 78 5.78 -5.92 -7.34
N PRO A 79 5.53 -7.03 -6.62
CA PRO A 79 6.13 -8.33 -6.91
C PRO A 79 5.92 -8.77 -8.37
N SER A 80 7.00 -9.24 -9.01
CA SER A 80 7.00 -9.54 -10.46
C SER A 80 6.02 -10.61 -10.92
N TYR A 81 5.56 -11.50 -10.03
CA TYR A 81 4.57 -12.51 -10.39
C TYR A 81 3.18 -11.90 -10.69
N LEU A 82 2.96 -10.63 -10.30
CA LEU A 82 1.75 -9.87 -10.57
C LEU A 82 1.79 -9.11 -11.89
N ASP A 83 2.87 -9.21 -12.67
CA ASP A 83 2.98 -8.55 -13.99
C ASP A 83 1.75 -8.81 -14.91
N PRO A 84 1.19 -10.04 -15.00
CA PRO A 84 -0.01 -10.29 -15.81
C PRO A 84 -1.27 -9.54 -15.34
N TYR A 85 -1.33 -9.20 -14.05
CA TYR A 85 -2.48 -8.58 -13.39
C TYR A 85 -2.21 -7.11 -13.04
N PHE A 86 -1.05 -6.59 -13.44
CA PHE A 86 -0.51 -5.34 -12.91
C PHE A 86 -1.42 -4.15 -13.20
N ALA A 87 -1.92 -4.05 -14.44
CA ALA A 87 -2.81 -2.97 -14.84
C ALA A 87 -4.14 -2.98 -14.08
N GLU A 88 -4.68 -4.16 -13.78
CA GLU A 88 -5.92 -4.31 -13.01
C GLU A 88 -5.69 -3.94 -11.54
N LEU A 89 -4.63 -4.48 -10.93
CA LEU A 89 -4.25 -4.21 -9.54
C LEU A 89 -4.08 -2.72 -9.25
N VAL A 90 -3.26 -2.01 -10.04
CA VAL A 90 -2.97 -0.59 -9.81
C VAL A 90 -4.14 0.32 -10.16
N SER A 91 -5.06 -0.18 -11.00
CA SER A 91 -6.30 0.54 -11.30
C SER A 91 -7.33 0.34 -10.20
N ALA A 92 -7.25 -0.70 -9.38
CA ALA A 92 -8.17 -0.96 -8.28
C ALA A 92 -8.15 0.18 -7.26
N GLU A 93 -9.30 0.47 -6.65
CA GLU A 93 -9.38 1.42 -5.55
C GLU A 93 -8.77 0.79 -4.31
N PRO A 94 -7.82 1.45 -3.62
CA PRO A 94 -7.25 0.89 -2.43
C PRO A 94 -8.24 0.92 -1.26
N GLU A 95 -8.14 -0.08 -0.41
CA GLU A 95 -8.93 -0.19 0.82
C GLU A 95 -8.05 -0.01 2.04
N ILE A 96 -8.62 0.55 3.11
CA ILE A 96 -7.95 0.59 4.41
C ILE A 96 -8.50 -0.55 5.24
N ILE A 97 -7.63 -1.48 5.62
CA ILE A 97 -7.97 -2.65 6.45
C ILE A 97 -7.09 -2.70 7.69
N ASN A 98 -7.51 -3.46 8.69
CA ASN A 98 -6.66 -3.86 9.80
C ASN A 98 -6.26 -5.32 9.62
N ILE A 99 -4.95 -5.60 9.62
CA ILE A 99 -4.42 -6.96 9.66
C ILE A 99 -3.85 -7.24 11.05
N GLY A 100 -4.11 -8.43 11.59
CA GLY A 100 -3.47 -8.89 12.82
C GLY A 100 -2.17 -9.62 12.52
N SER A 101 -1.18 -9.48 13.38
CA SER A 101 -0.03 -10.38 13.39
C SER A 101 -0.48 -11.82 13.64
N LEU A 102 0.29 -12.79 13.15
CA LEU A 102 -0.02 -14.22 13.35
C LEU A 102 -0.05 -14.62 14.82
N ASP A 103 0.73 -13.94 15.67
CA ASP A 103 0.75 -14.17 17.12
C ASP A 103 -0.41 -13.46 17.84
N LEU A 104 -1.28 -12.75 17.11
CA LEU A 104 -2.44 -12.01 17.61
C LEU A 104 -2.10 -10.88 18.60
N ARG A 105 -0.82 -10.51 18.73
CA ARG A 105 -0.35 -9.53 19.73
C ARG A 105 -0.38 -8.10 19.23
N SER A 106 -0.34 -7.90 17.93
CA SER A 106 -0.40 -6.58 17.31
C SER A 106 -1.34 -6.61 16.12
N ARG A 107 -1.80 -5.41 15.75
CA ARG A 107 -2.49 -5.21 14.48
C ARG A 107 -1.88 -3.99 13.82
N GLU A 108 -1.92 -3.97 12.49
CA GLU A 108 -1.47 -2.85 11.68
C GLU A 108 -2.60 -2.43 10.74
N SER A 109 -2.76 -1.13 10.57
CA SER A 109 -3.65 -0.58 9.56
C SER A 109 -2.90 -0.44 8.24
N LEU A 110 -3.44 -1.04 7.18
CA LEU A 110 -2.80 -1.13 5.88
C LEU A 110 -3.70 -0.51 4.81
N LEU A 111 -3.06 0.12 3.82
CA LEU A 111 -3.66 0.53 2.56
C LEU A 111 -3.38 -0.57 1.54
N VAL A 112 -4.43 -1.20 0.99
CA VAL A 112 -4.34 -2.46 0.26
C VAL A 112 -4.99 -2.36 -1.11
N TRP A 113 -4.29 -2.88 -2.12
CA TRP A 113 -4.81 -3.12 -3.46
C TRP A 113 -4.99 -4.61 -3.67
N ASN A 114 -6.11 -4.99 -4.28
CA ASN A 114 -6.47 -6.38 -4.53
C ASN A 114 -6.69 -6.63 -6.03
N VAL A 115 -6.31 -7.82 -6.49
CA VAL A 115 -6.65 -8.34 -7.81
C VAL A 115 -6.95 -9.82 -7.70
N THR A 116 -7.83 -10.33 -8.57
CA THR A 116 -8.14 -11.77 -8.61
C THR A 116 -7.53 -12.39 -9.86
N ASP A 117 -6.80 -13.49 -9.71
CA ASP A 117 -6.23 -14.20 -10.85
C ASP A 117 -7.24 -15.08 -11.60
N SER A 118 -6.81 -15.69 -12.70
CA SER A 118 -7.67 -16.56 -13.51
C SER A 118 -8.18 -17.80 -12.78
N ASP A 119 -7.50 -18.24 -11.72
CA ASP A 119 -7.88 -19.38 -10.89
C ASP A 119 -8.80 -18.98 -9.73
N GLY A 120 -9.17 -17.69 -9.63
CA GLY A 120 -10.00 -17.14 -8.58
C GLY A 120 -9.26 -16.84 -7.28
N ARG A 121 -7.92 -16.87 -7.27
CA ARG A 121 -7.13 -16.52 -6.08
C ARG A 121 -6.98 -15.01 -5.98
N ILE A 122 -7.11 -14.51 -4.75
CA ILE A 122 -6.94 -13.09 -4.45
C ILE A 122 -5.46 -12.82 -4.19
N HIS A 123 -4.94 -11.80 -4.85
CA HIS A 123 -3.60 -11.26 -4.63
C HIS A 123 -3.72 -9.85 -4.08
N SER A 124 -3.11 -9.63 -2.93
CA SER A 124 -3.18 -8.39 -2.18
C SER A 124 -1.79 -7.79 -2.01
N VAL A 125 -1.64 -6.52 -2.36
CA VAL A 125 -0.43 -5.74 -2.10
C VAL A 125 -0.77 -4.59 -1.17
N ALA A 126 0.01 -4.43 -0.11
CA ALA A 126 -0.29 -3.49 0.95
C ALA A 126 0.90 -2.58 1.28
N VAL A 127 0.61 -1.40 1.81
CA VAL A 127 1.57 -0.53 2.51
C VAL A 127 0.99 -0.09 3.86
N PRO A 128 1.81 0.31 4.85
CA PRO A 128 1.30 0.88 6.09
C PRO A 128 0.40 2.10 5.81
N ALA A 129 -0.83 2.10 6.32
CA ALA A 129 -1.75 3.25 6.17
C ALA A 129 -1.25 4.50 6.92
N GLY A 130 -0.37 4.30 7.91
CA GLY A 130 0.27 5.37 8.66
C GLY A 130 1.11 6.34 7.83
N ILE A 131 1.42 6.01 6.56
CA ILE A 131 2.12 6.92 5.63
C ILE A 131 1.20 7.99 5.04
N LEU A 132 -0.13 7.83 5.14
CA LEU A 132 -1.10 8.73 4.50
C LEU A 132 -0.91 10.20 4.90
N PRO A 133 -0.69 10.58 6.18
CA PRO A 133 -0.44 11.96 6.56
C PRO A 133 0.74 12.61 5.81
N ASP A 134 1.78 11.83 5.50
CA ASP A 134 2.97 12.29 4.79
C ASP A 134 2.86 12.18 3.27
N LEU A 135 1.86 11.46 2.76
CA LEU A 135 1.65 11.22 1.33
C LEU A 135 0.53 12.09 0.73
N LEU A 136 -0.43 12.50 1.56
CA LEU A 136 -1.60 13.27 1.11
C LEU A 136 -1.22 14.70 0.76
N THR A 137 -1.63 15.13 -0.43
CA THR A 137 -1.54 16.52 -0.88
C THR A 137 -2.94 17.15 -0.82
N PRO A 138 -3.15 18.19 0.00
CA PRO A 138 -4.41 18.93 0.05
C PRO A 138 -4.71 19.63 -1.29
N THR A 139 -5.98 19.65 -1.68
CA THR A 139 -6.50 20.29 -2.88
C THR A 139 -7.97 20.70 -2.69
N VAL A 140 -8.60 21.24 -3.73
CA VAL A 140 -10.02 21.58 -3.74
C VAL A 140 -10.69 21.01 -4.98
N ASN A 141 -11.92 20.53 -4.84
CA ASN A 141 -12.71 20.06 -5.96
C ASN A 141 -13.34 21.24 -6.75
N ARG A 142 -14.06 20.94 -7.84
CA ARG A 142 -14.71 21.97 -8.67
C ARG A 142 -15.75 22.82 -7.92
N ASP A 143 -16.32 22.28 -6.85
CA ASP A 143 -17.30 22.96 -5.99
C ASP A 143 -16.63 23.71 -4.81
N GLY A 144 -15.30 23.74 -4.75
CA GLY A 144 -14.54 24.39 -3.68
C GLY A 144 -14.47 23.60 -2.36
N LYS A 145 -14.91 22.33 -2.33
CA LYS A 145 -14.75 21.47 -1.16
C LYS A 145 -13.31 20.99 -1.05
N GLY A 146 -12.77 21.06 0.16
CA GLY A 146 -11.45 20.51 0.48
C GLY A 146 -11.42 19.00 0.19
N MET A 147 -10.34 18.55 -0.41
CA MET A 147 -10.08 17.15 -0.73
C MET A 147 -8.58 16.91 -0.66
N SER A 148 -8.15 15.65 -0.61
CA SER A 148 -6.74 15.30 -0.74
C SER A 148 -6.52 14.27 -1.83
N PHE A 149 -5.31 14.20 -2.36
CA PHE A 149 -4.89 13.11 -3.23
C PHE A 149 -3.52 12.58 -2.83
N ALA A 150 -3.29 11.29 -3.04
CA ALA A 150 -2.00 10.66 -2.86
C ALA A 150 -1.48 10.18 -4.22
N ARG A 151 -0.21 10.43 -4.51
CA ARG A 151 0.43 10.07 -5.78
C ARG A 151 1.24 8.80 -5.64
N PHE A 152 1.11 7.95 -6.63
CA PHE A 152 1.76 6.65 -6.65
C PHE A 152 2.48 6.42 -7.97
N VAL A 153 3.65 5.80 -7.88
CA VAL A 153 4.32 5.14 -8.99
C VAL A 153 4.43 3.68 -8.66
N PHE A 154 3.56 2.89 -9.26
CA PHE A 154 3.64 1.45 -9.15
C PHE A 154 4.62 0.95 -10.20
N ARG A 155 5.53 0.06 -9.82
CA ARG A 155 6.47 -0.59 -10.74
C ARG A 155 6.29 -2.09 -10.65
N CYS A 156 6.17 -2.76 -11.79
CA CYS A 156 6.21 -4.21 -11.87
C CYS A 156 6.99 -4.60 -13.13
N GLY A 157 7.94 -5.51 -13.00
CA GLY A 157 8.79 -5.93 -14.12
C GLY A 157 9.43 -4.74 -14.87
N GLU A 158 9.11 -4.63 -16.16
CA GLU A 158 9.62 -3.61 -17.08
C GLU A 158 8.70 -2.38 -17.22
N GLY A 159 7.54 -2.39 -16.56
CA GLY A 159 6.51 -1.35 -16.65
C GLY A 159 6.34 -0.55 -15.36
N ALA A 160 5.68 0.60 -15.49
CA ALA A 160 5.18 1.35 -14.36
C ALA A 160 3.85 2.01 -14.67
N PHE A 161 3.03 2.17 -13.63
CA PHE A 161 1.83 3.00 -13.68
C PHE A 161 2.02 4.19 -12.76
N LEU A 162 1.78 5.37 -13.31
CA LEU A 162 1.77 6.61 -12.57
C LEU A 162 0.32 7.06 -12.44
N GLY A 163 -0.10 7.41 -11.23
CA GLY A 163 -1.47 7.86 -10.99
C GLY A 163 -1.65 8.47 -9.61
N ALA A 164 -2.87 8.90 -9.32
CA ALA A 164 -3.23 9.36 -7.99
C ALA A 164 -4.63 8.92 -7.58
N PHE A 165 -4.78 8.62 -6.31
CA PHE A 165 -6.06 8.31 -5.69
C PHE A 165 -6.52 9.51 -4.87
N TRP A 166 -7.82 9.83 -4.98
CA TRP A 166 -8.43 10.81 -4.10
C TRP A 166 -8.73 10.17 -2.76
N PHE A 167 -8.49 10.93 -1.70
CA PHE A 167 -8.84 10.57 -0.33
C PHE A 167 -9.69 11.71 0.23
N ASP A 168 -10.84 11.37 0.78
CA ASP A 168 -11.69 12.31 1.51
C ASP A 168 -11.42 12.23 3.03
N ASP A 169 -12.05 13.12 3.78
CA ASP A 169 -11.89 13.18 5.23
C ASP A 169 -12.34 11.87 5.90
N ASP A 170 -13.32 11.16 5.33
CA ASP A 170 -13.78 9.87 5.84
C ASP A 170 -12.71 8.78 5.70
N ASP A 171 -11.91 8.79 4.62
CA ASP A 171 -10.77 7.88 4.48
C ASP A 171 -9.68 8.18 5.49
N VAL A 172 -9.36 9.46 5.69
CA VAL A 172 -8.32 9.89 6.64
C VAL A 172 -8.74 9.54 8.07
N LEU A 173 -10.00 9.80 8.42
CA LEU A 173 -10.57 9.40 9.70
C LEU A 173 -10.62 7.88 9.83
N GLY A 174 -10.93 7.16 8.75
CA GLY A 174 -10.88 5.70 8.70
C GLY A 174 -9.47 5.15 8.97
N ALA A 175 -8.44 5.74 8.37
CA ALA A 175 -7.04 5.39 8.62
C ALA A 175 -6.65 5.63 10.09
N GLN A 176 -7.04 6.79 10.64
CA GLN A 176 -6.78 7.16 12.02
C GLN A 176 -7.50 6.24 13.01
N ALA A 177 -8.79 5.98 12.78
CA ALA A 177 -9.61 5.09 13.61
C ALA A 177 -9.10 3.65 13.54
N ALA A 178 -8.75 3.16 12.34
CA ALA A 178 -8.13 1.86 12.15
C ALA A 178 -6.84 1.75 12.97
N SER A 179 -5.99 2.78 12.92
CA SER A 179 -4.70 2.81 13.64
C SER A 179 -4.89 2.85 15.16
N MET A 180 -5.95 3.48 15.65
CA MET A 180 -6.29 3.46 17.08
C MET A 180 -6.84 2.09 17.52
N CYS A 181 -7.64 1.43 16.67
CA CYS A 181 -8.18 0.10 16.93
C CYS A 181 -7.14 -1.02 16.81
N SER A 182 -5.98 -0.74 16.22
CA SER A 182 -4.91 -1.72 16.02
C SER A 182 -4.18 -2.08 17.34
N GLN A 183 -4.52 -1.41 18.45
CA GLN A 183 -3.88 -1.56 19.76
C GLN A 183 -4.61 -2.50 20.74
N SER A 184 -5.73 -3.13 20.37
CA SER A 184 -6.50 -3.95 21.32
C SER A 184 -6.05 -5.42 21.34
N TYR A 185 -5.32 -5.78 22.40
CA TYR A 185 -4.78 -7.11 22.72
C TYR A 185 -5.78 -8.03 23.47
N LEU A 186 -6.91 -7.49 23.95
CA LEU A 186 -7.57 -8.02 25.15
C LEU A 186 -8.64 -9.11 24.95
N ASP A 187 -8.82 -9.65 23.75
CA ASP A 187 -10.01 -10.46 23.43
C ASP A 187 -9.75 -11.95 23.14
N TYR A 188 -8.50 -12.45 23.21
CA TYR A 188 -8.17 -13.85 22.84
C TYR A 188 -7.97 -14.78 24.05
N SER A 189 -8.50 -15.99 23.94
CA SER A 189 -8.32 -17.07 24.89
C SER A 189 -6.90 -17.65 24.89
N GLU A 190 -6.55 -18.40 25.94
CA GLU A 190 -5.25 -19.10 26.02
C GLU A 190 -5.07 -20.12 24.90
N GLU A 191 -6.15 -20.79 24.47
CA GLU A 191 -6.11 -21.75 23.36
C GLU A 191 -5.80 -21.06 22.03
N GLU A 192 -6.40 -19.89 21.78
CA GLU A 192 -6.15 -19.08 20.58
C GLU A 192 -4.71 -18.56 20.55
N GLN A 193 -4.18 -18.09 21.69
CA GLN A 193 -2.79 -17.67 21.83
C GLN A 193 -1.80 -18.81 21.57
N ALA A 194 -2.06 -20.01 22.11
CA ALA A 194 -1.20 -21.17 21.86
C ALA A 194 -1.19 -21.59 20.38
N ALA A 195 -2.35 -21.54 19.72
CA ALA A 195 -2.45 -21.81 18.28
C ALA A 195 -1.73 -20.74 17.44
N ALA A 196 -1.85 -19.47 17.83
CA ALA A 196 -1.20 -18.32 17.19
C ALA A 196 0.34 -18.40 17.31
N ASP A 197 0.86 -18.79 18.48
CA ASP A 197 2.29 -19.03 18.69
C ASP A 197 2.80 -20.16 17.79
N ALA A 198 2.06 -21.28 17.69
CA ALA A 198 2.43 -22.38 16.82
C ALA A 198 2.46 -21.98 15.33
N ARG A 199 1.51 -21.16 14.88
CA ARG A 199 1.49 -20.59 13.52
C ARG A 199 2.69 -19.68 13.27
N THR A 200 3.01 -18.81 14.22
CA THR A 200 4.15 -17.90 14.17
C THR A 200 5.48 -18.66 14.07
N ILE A 201 5.66 -19.70 14.89
CA ILE A 201 6.85 -20.57 14.84
C ILE A 201 6.96 -21.26 13.48
N LYS A 202 5.85 -21.80 12.95
CA LYS A 202 5.82 -22.44 11.63
C LYS A 202 6.15 -21.45 10.51
N ALA A 203 5.67 -20.22 10.60
CA ALA A 203 5.93 -19.16 9.63
C ALA A 203 7.34 -18.53 9.79
N GLY A 204 8.00 -18.72 10.93
CA GLY A 204 9.30 -18.13 11.26
C GLY A 204 9.25 -16.63 11.61
N SER A 205 8.07 -16.00 11.55
CA SER A 205 7.84 -14.58 11.85
C SER A 205 6.36 -14.36 12.20
N PRO A 206 6.03 -13.40 13.09
CA PRO A 206 4.64 -13.01 13.35
C PRO A 206 4.02 -12.22 12.18
N THR A 207 4.84 -11.70 11.26
CA THR A 207 4.40 -10.94 10.08
C THR A 207 5.15 -11.42 8.82
N PRO A 208 4.97 -12.69 8.42
CA PRO A 208 5.76 -13.30 7.34
C PRO A 208 5.51 -12.67 5.95
N TRP A 209 4.45 -11.88 5.81
CA TRP A 209 4.10 -11.15 4.60
C TRP A 209 4.87 -9.85 4.37
N VAL A 210 5.69 -9.39 5.33
CA VAL A 210 6.44 -8.13 5.17
C VAL A 210 7.65 -8.35 4.27
N GLY A 211 7.67 -7.68 3.13
CA GLY A 211 8.73 -7.76 2.12
C GLY A 211 8.75 -9.08 1.34
N THR A 212 7.86 -10.03 1.66
CA THR A 212 7.80 -11.35 1.04
C THR A 212 6.34 -11.75 0.81
N PRO A 213 5.97 -12.29 -0.35
CA PRO A 213 4.62 -12.82 -0.56
C PRO A 213 4.33 -14.00 0.37
N TRP A 214 3.22 -13.92 1.09
CA TRP A 214 2.72 -14.96 1.98
C TRP A 214 1.45 -15.57 1.40
N THR A 215 1.37 -16.90 1.37
CA THR A 215 0.16 -17.61 0.94
C THR A 215 -0.64 -18.03 2.16
N ASP A 216 -1.90 -17.61 2.22
CA ASP A 216 -2.84 -18.01 3.27
C ASP A 216 -3.41 -19.41 2.99
N ASP A 217 -4.10 -20.00 3.97
CA ASP A 217 -4.65 -21.36 3.90
C ASP A 217 -5.70 -21.52 2.79
N ASP A 218 -6.37 -20.44 2.37
CA ASP A 218 -7.34 -20.41 1.26
C ASP A 218 -6.68 -20.25 -0.13
N GLY A 219 -5.35 -20.12 -0.17
CA GLY A 219 -4.57 -19.92 -1.39
C GLY A 219 -4.47 -18.47 -1.85
N SER A 220 -5.04 -17.50 -1.12
CA SER A 220 -4.80 -16.08 -1.34
C SER A 220 -3.35 -15.72 -1.04
N ILE A 221 -2.83 -14.69 -1.71
CA ILE A 221 -1.45 -14.24 -1.56
C ILE A 221 -1.44 -12.80 -1.06
N PHE A 222 -0.81 -12.56 0.08
CA PHE A 222 -0.69 -11.25 0.71
C PHE A 222 0.77 -10.81 0.75
N THR A 223 1.05 -9.59 0.30
CA THR A 223 2.39 -8.99 0.38
C THR A 223 2.29 -7.57 0.95
N GLN A 224 2.94 -7.31 2.08
CA GLN A 224 3.10 -5.96 2.61
C GLN A 224 4.46 -5.41 2.18
N LEU A 225 4.46 -4.29 1.47
CA LEU A 225 5.66 -3.58 1.09
C LEU A 225 6.13 -2.73 2.28
N PRO A 226 7.30 -2.98 2.87
CA PRO A 226 7.91 -2.05 3.81
C PRO A 226 8.19 -0.72 3.10
N VAL A 227 7.85 0.38 3.76
CA VAL A 227 8.04 1.73 3.24
C VAL A 227 9.26 2.36 3.90
N PHE A 228 10.15 2.89 3.06
CA PHE A 228 11.29 3.70 3.50
C PHE A 228 11.07 5.16 3.09
N SER A 229 11.35 6.10 3.98
CA SER A 229 11.23 7.52 3.69
C SER A 229 12.58 8.15 3.41
N LYS A 230 12.66 8.97 2.37
CA LYS A 230 13.84 9.76 2.00
C LYS A 230 13.56 11.25 2.12
#